data_AF-A0AAF0Q9W9-F1
#
_entry.id   AF-A0AAF0Q9W9-F1
#
_cell.length_a   1.000
_cell.length_b   1.000
_cell.length_c   1.000
_cell.angle_alpha   90.00
_cell.angle_beta   90.00
_cell.angle_gamma   90.00
#
_symmetry.space_group_name_H-M   'P 1'
#
loop_
_entity.id
_entity.type
_entity.pdbx_description
1 polymer ?
#
loop_
_entity_poly.entity_id
_entity_poly.type
_entity_poly.pdbx_seq_one_letter_code
_entity_poly.pdbx_strand_id
1 'polypeptide(L)'
;MQSGVSDHFPIIVNCQQRINLHPKTCRLYTTVMEQQGFKDIVQKVWRRAIKGDAVTIIWARLKQLKVELKDLNKVMASYTTKLNKAKHRLEVIQADISRDLFNQDLSDQEKVTMLEIQKGIMVEEKVLRQNLELAG
;
A
#
# COMPACT_ATOMS: atom_id res chain seq x y z
N MET A 1 -48.34 -11.69 8.63
CA MET A 1 -47.20 -11.87 7.71
C MET A 1 -46.09 -10.95 8.16
N GLN A 2 -45.00 -11.49 8.72
CA GLN A 2 -43.80 -10.74 9.08
C GLN A 2 -42.63 -11.33 8.30
N SER A 3 -41.99 -10.47 7.51
CA SER A 3 -40.93 -10.80 6.58
C SER A 3 -39.58 -10.80 7.30
N GLY A 4 -38.86 -11.92 7.17
CA GLY A 4 -37.40 -12.09 7.21
C GLY A 4 -36.59 -11.13 8.10
N VAL A 5 -36.40 -11.50 9.37
CA VAL A 5 -35.25 -11.03 10.13
C VAL A 5 -34.10 -11.98 9.83
N SER A 6 -33.09 -11.51 9.10
CA SER A 6 -31.89 -12.30 8.84
C SER A 6 -31.08 -12.42 10.13
N ASP A 7 -30.96 -13.64 10.64
CA ASP A 7 -30.21 -14.01 11.83
C ASP A 7 -28.69 -14.05 11.51
N HIS A 8 -28.14 -12.92 11.07
CA HIS A 8 -26.70 -12.77 10.87
C HIS A 8 -26.05 -12.30 12.17
N PHE A 9 -25.85 -13.23 13.11
CA PHE A 9 -24.85 -13.04 14.15
C PHE A 9 -23.45 -13.17 13.51
N PRO A 10 -22.64 -12.11 13.45
CA PRO A 10 -21.27 -12.23 12.96
C PRO A 10 -20.47 -13.11 13.94
N ILE A 11 -19.84 -14.16 13.43
CA ILE A 11 -18.89 -14.97 14.19
C ILE A 11 -17.66 -14.11 14.47
N ILE A 12 -17.45 -13.74 15.74
CA ILE A 12 -16.26 -13.03 16.18
C ILE A 12 -15.15 -14.06 16.42
N VAL A 13 -14.27 -14.23 15.43
CA VAL A 13 -13.06 -15.04 15.58
C VAL A 13 -11.98 -14.18 16.25
N ASN A 14 -11.61 -14.53 17.48
CA ASN A 14 -10.52 -13.87 18.19
C ASN A 14 -9.17 -14.36 17.65
N CYS A 15 -8.67 -13.69 16.61
CA CYS A 15 -7.32 -13.90 16.11
C CYS A 15 -6.33 -13.23 17.08
N GLN A 16 -5.77 -14.00 18.02
CA GLN A 16 -4.69 -13.52 18.88
C GLN A 16 -3.59 -12.90 18.03
N GLN A 17 -3.28 -11.62 18.26
CA GLN A 17 -2.20 -10.92 17.57
C GLN A 17 -0.87 -11.63 17.89
N ARG A 18 -0.28 -12.27 16.88
CA ARG A 18 1.09 -12.79 17.01
C ARG A 18 2.02 -11.61 17.24
N ILE A 19 2.57 -11.54 18.44
CA ILE A 19 3.62 -10.57 18.78
C ILE A 19 4.85 -11.00 17.98
N ASN A 20 5.26 -10.17 17.02
CA ASN A 20 6.48 -10.43 16.26
C ASN A 20 7.67 -10.17 17.18
N LEU A 21 8.27 -11.24 17.72
CA LEU A 21 9.46 -11.19 18.57
C LEU A 21 10.73 -10.75 17.81
N HIS A 22 10.68 -10.77 16.47
CA HIS A 22 11.80 -10.38 15.61
C HIS A 22 11.57 -9.02 14.94
N PRO A 23 12.63 -8.21 14.74
CA PRO A 23 12.53 -6.99 13.95
C PRO A 23 12.01 -7.32 12.55
N LYS A 24 10.95 -6.62 12.11
CA LYS A 24 10.45 -6.76 10.74
C LYS A 24 11.61 -6.55 9.76
N THR A 25 11.86 -7.53 8.91
CA THR A 25 12.82 -7.40 7.83
C THR A 25 12.38 -6.26 6.90
N CYS A 26 13.33 -5.52 6.34
CA CYS A 26 12.99 -4.50 5.35
C CYS A 26 12.63 -5.22 4.06
N ARG A 27 11.33 -5.37 3.81
CA ARG A 27 10.81 -5.96 2.58
C ARG A 27 10.78 -4.89 1.50
N LEU A 28 11.51 -5.10 0.41
CA LEU A 28 11.46 -4.21 -0.75
C LEU A 28 10.34 -4.70 -1.68
N TYR A 29 9.28 -3.90 -1.81
CA TYR A 29 8.17 -4.24 -2.68
C TYR A 29 8.46 -3.88 -4.13
N THR A 30 8.00 -4.69 -5.08
CA THR A 30 8.17 -4.39 -6.52
C THR A 30 7.56 -3.02 -6.87
N THR A 31 6.42 -2.67 -6.26
CA THR A 31 5.80 -1.35 -6.43
C THR A 31 6.73 -0.20 -5.99
N VAL A 32 7.57 -0.41 -4.97
CA VAL A 32 8.56 0.60 -4.54
C VAL A 32 9.64 0.80 -5.60
N MET A 33 10.00 -0.27 -6.31
CA MET A 33 10.96 -0.20 -7.43
C MET A 33 10.38 0.55 -8.64
N GLU A 34 9.05 0.52 -8.80
CA GLU A 34 8.30 1.26 -9.84
C GLU A 34 8.11 2.75 -9.47
N GLN A 35 8.33 3.17 -8.22
CA GLN A 35 8.15 4.57 -7.81
C GLN A 35 9.25 5.49 -8.36
N GLN A 36 8.85 6.73 -8.68
CA GLN A 36 9.81 7.79 -8.97
C GLN A 36 10.75 8.01 -7.78
N GLY A 37 12.04 8.18 -8.05
CA GLY A 37 13.08 8.34 -7.03
C GLY A 37 13.76 7.04 -6.59
N PHE A 38 13.21 5.86 -6.86
CA PHE A 38 13.90 4.59 -6.54
C PHE A 38 15.27 4.51 -7.24
N LYS A 39 15.29 4.74 -8.55
CA LYS A 39 16.51 4.69 -9.36
C LYS A 39 17.53 5.74 -8.91
N ASP A 40 17.07 6.93 -8.55
CA ASP A 40 17.93 8.03 -8.08
C ASP A 40 18.58 7.68 -6.74
N ILE A 41 17.82 7.10 -5.80
CA ILE A 41 18.34 6.62 -4.52
C ILE A 41 19.39 5.52 -4.76
N VAL A 42 19.10 4.57 -5.65
CA VAL A 42 20.03 3.49 -5.98
C VAL A 42 21.33 4.05 -6.54
N GLN A 43 21.24 4.94 -7.53
CA GLN A 43 22.39 5.56 -8.17
C GLN A 43 23.22 6.40 -7.18
N LYS A 44 22.56 7.17 -6.31
CA LYS A 44 23.19 7.95 -5.24
C LYS A 44 24.00 7.06 -4.31
N VAL A 45 23.46 5.93 -3.87
CA VAL A 45 24.17 5.00 -2.98
C VAL A 45 25.29 4.27 -3.70
N TRP A 46 25.07 3.85 -4.94
CA TRP A 46 26.08 3.09 -5.71
C TRP A 46 27.31 3.92 -6.09
N ARG A 47 27.15 5.23 -6.27
CA ARG A 47 28.24 6.17 -6.56
C ARG A 47 29.12 6.50 -5.35
N ARG A 48 28.71 6.14 -4.13
CA ARG A 48 29.52 6.42 -2.94
C ARG A 48 30.81 5.60 -2.97
N ALA A 49 31.92 6.30 -2.74
CA ALA A 49 33.21 5.66 -2.53
C ALA A 49 33.22 5.02 -1.14
N ILE A 50 33.38 3.69 -1.10
CA ILE A 50 33.46 2.90 0.13
C ILE A 50 34.78 2.14 0.06
N LYS A 51 35.57 2.21 1.13
CA LYS A 51 36.83 1.47 1.25
C LYS A 51 36.54 0.08 1.80
N GLY A 52 37.25 -0.92 1.29
CA GLY A 52 37.12 -2.32 1.72
C GLY A 52 37.34 -3.27 0.56
N ASP A 53 37.28 -4.56 0.85
CA ASP A 53 37.18 -5.59 -0.18
C ASP A 53 35.78 -5.55 -0.85
N ALA A 54 35.67 -6.25 -1.98
CA ALA A 54 34.45 -6.24 -2.79
C ALA A 54 33.18 -6.62 -2.00
N VAL A 55 33.27 -7.62 -1.11
CA VAL A 55 32.11 -8.10 -0.34
C VAL A 55 31.71 -7.06 0.70
N THR A 56 32.67 -6.46 1.40
CA THR A 56 32.40 -5.38 2.36
C THR A 56 31.78 -4.16 1.69
N ILE A 57 32.25 -3.77 0.50
CA ILE A 57 31.68 -2.66 -0.27
C ILE A 57 30.23 -2.96 -0.64
N ILE A 58 29.94 -4.14 -1.19
CA ILE A 58 28.58 -4.53 -1.58
C ILE A 58 27.66 -4.53 -0.36
N TRP A 59 28.08 -5.15 0.74
CA TRP A 59 27.28 -5.22 1.96
C TRP A 59 26.99 -3.84 2.56
N ALA A 60 27.98 -2.95 2.57
CA ALA A 60 27.80 -1.57 3.02
C ALA A 60 26.81 -0.79 2.14
N ARG A 61 26.85 -0.98 0.82
CA ARG A 61 25.87 -0.38 -0.11
C ARG A 61 24.46 -0.91 0.15
N LEU A 62 24.29 -2.23 0.33
CA LEU A 62 22.99 -2.83 0.65
C LEU A 62 22.44 -2.30 1.97
N LYS A 63 23.28 -2.13 2.99
CA LYS A 63 22.88 -1.49 4.26
C LYS A 63 22.42 -0.05 4.07
N GLN A 64 23.14 0.75 3.28
CA GLN A 64 22.74 2.13 3.02
C GLN A 64 21.45 2.21 2.20
N LEU A 65 21.29 1.35 1.18
CA LEU A 65 20.06 1.24 0.43
C LEU A 65 18.87 0.93 1.34
N LYS A 66 19.02 -0.02 2.27
CA LYS A 66 17.98 -0.33 3.25
C LYS A 66 17.54 0.89 4.05
N VAL A 67 18.47 1.78 4.41
CA VAL A 67 18.17 3.01 5.16
C VAL A 67 17.49 4.04 4.27
N GLU A 68 18.06 4.36 3.11
CA GLU A 68 17.56 5.41 2.23
C GLU A 68 16.21 5.03 1.59
N LEU A 69 15.99 3.75 1.30
CA LEU A 69 14.72 3.24 0.79
C LEU A 69 13.64 3.13 1.87
N LYS A 70 13.98 3.26 3.16
CA LYS A 70 13.00 3.12 4.26
C LYS A 70 11.85 4.11 4.11
N ASP A 71 12.14 5.36 3.75
CA ASP A 71 11.12 6.40 3.60
C ASP A 71 10.28 6.20 2.34
N LEU A 72 10.90 5.78 1.22
CA LEU A 72 10.16 5.40 0.03
C LEU A 72 9.24 4.20 0.31
N ASN A 73 9.69 3.26 1.15
CA ASN A 73 8.90 2.11 1.57
C ASN A 73 7.76 2.50 2.55
N LYS A 74 7.90 3.58 3.33
CA LYS A 74 6.78 4.13 4.12
C LYS A 74 5.65 4.63 3.23
N VAL A 75 5.93 5.06 2.00
CA VAL A 75 4.88 5.43 1.05
C VAL A 75 3.94 4.26 0.80
N MET A 76 4.41 3.01 0.86
CA MET A 76 3.56 1.83 0.78
C MET A 76 2.56 1.73 1.94
N ALA A 77 3.00 2.02 3.17
CA ALA A 77 2.08 2.10 4.31
C ALA A 77 1.04 3.25 4.13
N SER A 78 1.42 4.31 3.42
CA SER A 78 0.50 5.40 3.08
C SER A 78 -0.53 5.02 2.02
N TYR A 79 -0.25 4.03 1.14
CA TYR A 79 -1.19 3.61 0.09
C TYR A 79 -2.49 3.05 0.66
N THR A 80 -2.42 2.19 1.68
CA THR A 80 -3.62 1.70 2.37
C THR A 80 -4.43 2.84 3.00
N THR A 81 -3.73 3.82 3.59
CA THR A 81 -4.40 5.02 4.14
C THR A 81 -5.06 5.85 3.03
N LYS A 82 -4.39 6.05 1.90
CA LYS A 82 -4.93 6.78 0.74
C LYS A 82 -6.12 6.05 0.13
N LEU A 83 -6.07 4.73 0.02
CA LEU A 83 -7.16 3.91 -0.48
C LEU A 83 -8.39 4.00 0.40
N ASN A 84 -8.23 3.91 1.73
CA ASN A 84 -9.35 4.06 2.66
C ASN A 84 -9.97 5.46 2.59
N LYS A 85 -9.14 6.51 2.45
CA LYS A 85 -9.65 7.87 2.23
C LYS A 85 -10.42 8.00 0.91
N ALA A 86 -9.92 7.39 -0.16
CA ALA A 86 -10.60 7.41 -1.46
C ALA A 86 -11.95 6.67 -1.42
N LYS A 87 -12.02 5.51 -0.74
CA LYS A 87 -13.27 4.77 -0.51
C LYS A 87 -14.27 5.61 0.28
N HIS A 88 -13.84 6.24 1.36
CA HIS A 88 -14.71 7.11 2.13
C HIS A 88 -15.21 8.32 1.32
N ARG A 89 -14.34 8.93 0.49
CA ARG A 89 -14.75 10.00 -0.41
C ARG A 89 -15.82 9.53 -1.41
N LEU A 90 -15.67 8.31 -1.94
CA LEU A 90 -16.66 7.72 -2.84
C LEU A 90 -18.01 7.56 -2.14
N GLU A 91 -18.04 7.07 -0.89
CA GLU A 91 -19.28 6.93 -0.10
C GLU A 91 -20.00 8.27 0.06
N VAL A 92 -19.26 9.35 0.33
CA VAL A 92 -19.83 10.71 0.44
C VAL A 92 -20.38 11.18 -0.90
N ILE A 93 -19.61 11.06 -1.99
CA ILE A 93 -20.05 11.45 -3.33
C ILE A 93 -21.33 10.69 -3.73
N GLN A 94 -21.39 9.38 -3.47
CA GLN A 94 -22.57 8.56 -3.79
C GLN A 94 -23.79 8.94 -2.96
N ALA A 95 -23.60 9.32 -1.69
CA ALA A 95 -24.67 9.86 -0.85
C ALA A 95 -25.19 11.20 -1.37
N ASP A 96 -24.32 12.05 -1.91
CA ASP A 96 -24.70 13.35 -2.47
C ASP A 96 -25.35 13.21 -3.86
N ILE A 97 -24.87 12.30 -4.72
CA ILE A 97 -25.54 11.94 -5.99
C ILE A 97 -26.95 11.42 -5.73
N SER A 98 -27.14 10.63 -4.67
CA SER A 98 -28.47 10.12 -4.30
C SER A 98 -29.45 11.24 -3.92
N ARG A 99 -28.95 12.43 -3.57
CA ARG A 99 -29.75 13.63 -3.27
C ARG A 99 -29.93 14.54 -4.48
N ASP A 100 -28.97 14.55 -5.41
CA ASP A 100 -29.00 15.32 -6.65
C ASP A 100 -28.47 14.50 -7.84
N LEU A 101 -29.38 13.75 -8.48
CA LEU A 101 -29.09 12.79 -9.55
C LEU A 101 -28.60 13.41 -10.86
N PHE A 102 -28.80 14.72 -11.08
CA PHE A 102 -28.45 15.39 -12.33
C PHE A 102 -27.17 16.23 -12.23
N ASN A 103 -26.47 16.17 -11.10
CA ASN A 103 -25.24 16.89 -10.90
C ASN A 103 -24.07 16.21 -11.64
N GLN A 104 -23.73 16.74 -12.81
CA GLN A 104 -22.63 16.21 -13.63
C GLN A 104 -21.26 16.33 -12.95
N ASP A 105 -21.04 17.35 -12.12
CA ASP A 105 -19.78 17.51 -11.39
C ASP A 105 -19.57 16.36 -10.39
N LEU A 106 -20.62 15.99 -9.64
CA LEU A 106 -20.57 14.83 -8.74
C LEU A 106 -20.30 13.52 -9.50
N SER A 107 -20.90 13.34 -10.68
CA SER A 107 -20.65 12.15 -11.52
C SER A 107 -19.20 12.09 -12.02
N ASP A 108 -18.61 13.23 -12.38
CA ASP A 108 -17.21 13.27 -12.83
C ASP A 108 -16.24 13.06 -11.65
N GLN A 109 -16.54 13.61 -10.47
CA GLN A 109 -15.80 13.33 -9.24
C GLN A 109 -15.87 11.85 -8.85
N GLU A 110 -17.02 11.20 -9.03
CA GLU A 110 -17.19 9.76 -8.81
C GLU A 110 -16.25 8.95 -9.71
N LYS A 111 -16.25 9.22 -11.02
CA LYS A 111 -15.38 8.53 -11.99
C LYS A 111 -13.90 8.68 -11.64
N VAL A 112 -13.46 9.89 -11.29
CA VAL A 112 -12.07 10.15 -10.89
C VAL A 112 -11.73 9.37 -9.61
N THR A 113 -12.62 9.39 -8.62
CA THR A 113 -12.41 8.67 -7.35
C THR A 113 -12.37 7.15 -7.56
N MET A 114 -13.21 6.61 -8.44
CA MET A 114 -13.20 5.20 -8.82
C MET A 114 -11.88 4.78 -9.48
N LEU A 115 -11.33 5.61 -10.37
CA LEU A 115 -10.02 5.34 -10.99
C LEU A 115 -8.89 5.36 -9.95
N GLU A 116 -8.94 6.24 -8.96
CA GLU A 116 -7.97 6.26 -7.85
C GLU A 116 -8.07 4.99 -6.99
N ILE A 117 -9.29 4.53 -6.68
CA ILE A 117 -9.52 3.29 -5.94
C ILE A 117 -8.99 2.09 -6.72
N GLN A 118 -9.28 1.98 -8.02
CA GLN A 118 -8.77 0.90 -8.87
C GLN A 118 -7.23 0.84 -8.85
N LYS A 119 -6.57 2.00 -9.01
CA LYS A 119 -5.11 2.09 -8.93
C LYS A 119 -4.58 1.63 -7.56
N GLY A 120 -5.25 2.03 -6.48
CA GLY A 120 -4.89 1.60 -5.13
C GLY A 120 -5.03 0.09 -4.91
N ILE A 121 -6.13 -0.50 -5.38
CA ILE A 121 -6.37 -1.95 -5.29
C ILE A 121 -5.31 -2.75 -6.04
N MET A 122 -4.95 -2.34 -7.27
CA MET A 122 -3.89 -3.01 -8.04
C MET A 122 -2.55 -3.02 -7.29
N VAL A 123 -2.22 -1.93 -6.60
CA VAL A 123 -1.01 -1.84 -5.78
C VAL A 123 -1.08 -2.77 -4.57
N GLU A 124 -2.19 -2.79 -3.84
CA GLU A 124 -2.37 -3.69 -2.70
C GLU A 124 -2.32 -5.16 -3.12
N GLU A 125 -2.93 -5.50 -4.25
CA GLU A 125 -2.91 -6.86 -4.79
C GLU A 125 -1.48 -7.31 -5.10
N LYS A 126 -0.68 -6.48 -5.81
CA LYS A 126 0.75 -6.77 -6.07
C LYS A 126 1.52 -7.03 -4.77
N VAL A 127 1.29 -6.21 -3.74
CA VAL A 127 1.93 -6.34 -2.44
C VAL A 127 1.53 -7.64 -1.75
N LEU A 128 0.24 -7.99 -1.76
CA LEU A 128 -0.27 -9.21 -1.15
C LEU A 128 0.27 -10.47 -1.86
N ARG A 129 0.31 -10.47 -3.21
CA ARG A 129 0.89 -11.56 -3.99
C ARG A 129 2.36 -11.78 -3.65
N GLN A 130 3.17 -10.71 -3.65
CA GLN A 130 4.58 -10.81 -3.27
C GLN A 130 4.76 -11.31 -1.82
N ASN A 131 3.86 -10.92 -0.90
CA ASN A 131 3.90 -11.42 0.47
C ASN A 131 3.60 -12.92 0.56
N LEU A 132 2.68 -13.44 -0.26
CA LEU A 132 2.32 -14.85 -0.32
C LEU A 132 3.45 -15.69 -0.93
N GLU A 133 4.02 -15.24 -2.05
CA GLU A 133 5.14 -15.91 -2.73
C GLU A 133 6.36 -16.08 -1.83
N LEU A 134 6.61 -15.13 -0.93
CA LEU A 134 7.72 -15.18 0.01
C LEU A 134 7.42 -15.96 1.30
N ALA A 135 6.18 -16.40 1.50
CA ALA A 135 5.73 -17.13 2.69
C ALA A 135 5.59 -18.64 2.47
N GLY A 136 5.54 -19.09 1.22
CA GLY A 136 5.60 -20.51 0.83
C GLY A 136 7.04 -20.98 0.66
#